data_AF-A0A561EVE9-F1
#
_entry.id   AF-A0A561EVE9-F1
#
_cell.length_a   1.000
_cell.length_b   1.000
_cell.length_c   1.000
_cell.angle_alpha   90.00
_cell.angle_beta   90.00
_cell.angle_gamma   90.00
#
_symmetry.space_group_name_H-M   'P 1'
#
loop_
_entity.id
_entity.type
_entity.pdbx_description
1 polymer ?
#
loop_
_entity_poly.entity_id
_entity_poly.type
_entity_poly.pdbx_seq_one_letter_code
_entity_poly.pdbx_strand_id
1 'polypeptide(L)'
;MATLVTSSEPVLLSEVAQVAAEILGTDAERPTGETRFHDDLGFDSVMLMQLKYRLESRLPELGELSLPDMVDSMRSVRTLAEYLGSLLLLESY
;
A
#
# COMPACT_ATOMS: atom_id res chain seq x y z
N MET A 1 -22.53 6.42 2.02
CA MET A 1 -22.14 5.36 2.97
C MET A 1 -20.61 5.35 3.00
N ALA A 2 -20.00 5.99 3.99
CA ALA A 2 -18.56 5.99 4.15
C ALA A 2 -18.20 4.74 4.96
N THR A 3 -17.63 3.74 4.30
CA THR A 3 -17.06 2.58 4.99
C THR A 3 -15.90 3.10 5.83
N LEU A 4 -16.06 3.08 7.14
CA LEU A 4 -14.97 3.24 8.10
C LEU A 4 -14.01 2.08 7.86
N VAL A 5 -13.02 2.25 6.97
CA VAL A 5 -11.85 1.39 6.93
C VAL A 5 -11.20 1.58 8.28
N THR A 6 -11.48 0.62 9.15
CA THR A 6 -10.87 0.54 10.47
C THR A 6 -9.39 0.28 10.20
N SER A 7 -8.52 1.13 10.74
CA SER A 7 -7.05 1.17 10.56
C SER A 7 -6.33 -0.08 11.12
N SER A 8 -6.88 -1.26 10.88
CA SER A 8 -6.35 -2.54 11.29
C SER A 8 -5.36 -3.04 10.24
N GLU A 9 -4.22 -3.53 10.70
CA GLU A 9 -3.17 -4.15 9.87
C GLU A 9 -3.68 -5.11 8.77
N PRO A 10 -4.61 -6.06 9.02
CA PRO A 10 -5.12 -6.95 7.98
C PRO A 10 -5.90 -6.21 6.87
N VAL A 11 -6.55 -5.09 7.19
CA VAL A 11 -7.30 -4.29 6.21
C VAL A 11 -6.32 -3.54 5.32
N LEU A 12 -5.29 -2.91 5.92
CA LEU A 12 -4.24 -2.22 5.17
C LEU A 12 -3.46 -3.19 4.27
N LEU A 13 -3.14 -4.38 4.79
CA LEU A 13 -2.51 -5.44 4.00
C LEU A 13 -3.36 -5.81 2.78
N SER A 14 -4.66 -6.03 3.00
CA SER A 14 -5.62 -6.31 1.94
C SER A 14 -5.65 -5.17 0.91
N GLU A 15 -5.73 -3.91 1.32
CA GLU A 15 -5.77 -2.76 0.41
C GLU A 15 -4.48 -2.62 -0.39
N VAL A 16 -3.31 -2.72 0.24
CA VAL A 16 -2.03 -2.66 -0.47
C VAL A 16 -1.94 -3.77 -1.51
N ALA A 17 -2.32 -5.00 -1.15
CA ALA A 17 -2.33 -6.12 -2.08
C ALA A 17 -3.29 -5.90 -3.26
N GLN A 18 -4.48 -5.37 -2.97
CA GLN A 18 -5.50 -5.06 -3.97
C GLN A 18 -4.99 -4.01 -4.98
N VAL A 19 -4.45 -2.90 -4.49
CA VAL A 19 -3.93 -1.81 -5.34
C VAL A 19 -2.74 -2.30 -6.15
N ALA A 20 -1.86 -3.12 -5.56
CA ALA A 20 -0.72 -3.68 -6.27
C ALA A 20 -1.15 -4.58 -7.43
N ALA A 21 -2.12 -5.49 -7.21
CA ALA A 21 -2.69 -6.33 -8.27
C ALA A 21 -3.32 -5.49 -9.39
N GLU A 22 -4.07 -4.44 -9.05
CA GLU A 22 -4.69 -3.55 -10.05
C GLU A 22 -3.68 -2.79 -10.91
N ILE A 23 -2.51 -2.44 -10.37
CA ILE A 23 -1.41 -1.84 -11.12
C ILE A 23 -0.81 -2.83 -12.11
N LEU A 24 -0.66 -4.09 -11.71
CA LEU A 24 -0.10 -5.15 -12.55
C LEU A 24 -1.07 -5.61 -13.63
N GLY A 25 -2.37 -5.52 -13.36
CA GLY A 25 -3.45 -5.82 -14.30
C GLY A 25 -4.47 -6.82 -13.75
N THR A 26 -5.60 -6.95 -14.44
CA THR A 26 -6.75 -7.75 -13.95
C THR A 26 -6.50 -9.26 -13.86
N ASP A 27 -5.46 -9.76 -14.53
CA ASP A 27 -5.07 -11.18 -14.53
C ASP A 27 -4.00 -11.49 -13.48
N ALA A 28 -3.48 -10.49 -12.77
CA ALA A 28 -2.46 -10.69 -11.75
C ALA A 28 -3.05 -11.38 -10.53
N GLU A 29 -2.36 -12.41 -10.04
CA GLU A 29 -2.70 -13.02 -8.76
C GLU A 29 -2.53 -11.99 -7.64
N ARG A 30 -3.47 -11.99 -6.69
CA ARG A 30 -3.43 -11.05 -5.59
C ARG A 30 -2.23 -11.37 -4.69
N PRO A 31 -1.29 -10.42 -4.49
CA PRO A 31 -0.10 -10.68 -3.72
C PRO A 31 -0.42 -10.90 -2.24
N THR A 32 0.42 -11.68 -1.58
CA THR A 32 0.33 -11.96 -0.14
C THR A 32 1.26 -11.04 0.64
N GLY A 33 1.19 -11.07 1.98
CA GLY A 33 2.06 -10.21 2.80
C GLY A 33 3.56 -10.44 2.62
N GLU A 34 3.99 -11.66 2.29
CA GLU A 34 5.41 -11.97 2.04
C GLU A 34 5.88 -11.56 0.64
N THR A 35 4.94 -11.24 -0.27
CA THR A 35 5.26 -10.94 -1.66
C THR A 35 6.06 -9.64 -1.75
N ARG A 36 7.18 -9.67 -2.49
CA ARG A 36 8.12 -8.56 -2.64
C ARG A 36 7.78 -7.71 -3.85
N PHE A 37 7.73 -6.39 -3.69
CA PHE A 37 7.38 -5.49 -4.79
C PHE A 37 8.37 -5.57 -5.94
N HIS A 38 9.67 -5.49 -5.68
CA HIS A 38 10.67 -5.45 -6.74
C HIS A 38 10.99 -6.85 -7.29
N ASP A 39 11.18 -7.84 -6.40
CA ASP A 39 11.64 -9.17 -6.81
C ASP A 39 10.51 -10.02 -7.41
N ASP A 40 9.30 -9.99 -6.83
CA ASP A 40 8.20 -10.88 -7.24
C ASP A 40 7.22 -10.18 -8.18
N LEU A 41 6.93 -8.89 -7.93
CA LEU A 41 5.94 -8.14 -8.72
C LEU A 41 6.55 -7.31 -9.84
N GLY A 42 7.87 -7.10 -9.85
CA GLY A 42 8.55 -6.28 -10.85
C GLY A 42 8.18 -4.80 -10.79
N PHE A 43 7.83 -4.28 -9.61
CA PHE A 43 7.48 -2.86 -9.45
C PHE A 43 8.67 -1.96 -9.82
N ASP A 44 8.40 -1.04 -10.72
CA ASP A 44 9.30 0.03 -11.13
C ASP A 44 8.89 1.39 -10.53
N SER A 45 9.63 2.44 -10.89
CA SER A 45 9.37 3.80 -10.41
C SER A 45 8.03 4.37 -10.89
N VAL A 46 7.52 3.95 -12.04
CA VAL A 46 6.21 4.40 -12.56
C VAL A 46 5.09 3.72 -11.79
N MET A 47 5.22 2.43 -11.52
CA MET A 47 4.28 1.66 -10.71
C MET A 47 4.23 2.16 -9.27
N LEU A 48 5.38 2.53 -8.69
CA LEU A 48 5.43 3.17 -7.37
C LEU A 48 4.61 4.47 -7.32
N MET A 49 4.74 5.33 -8.34
CA MET A 49 3.96 6.57 -8.41
C MET A 49 2.45 6.28 -8.52
N GLN A 50 2.06 5.26 -9.28
CA GLN A 50 0.67 4.83 -9.36
C GLN A 50 0.14 4.25 -8.04
N LEU A 51 0.97 3.47 -7.34
CA LEU A 51 0.66 2.91 -6.02
C LEU A 51 0.42 4.03 -5.02
N LYS A 52 1.34 4.99 -4.94
CA LYS A 52 1.21 6.19 -4.11
C LYS A 52 -0.13 6.87 -4.36
N TYR A 53 -0.39 7.25 -5.61
CA TYR A 53 -1.61 7.98 -5.97
C TYR A 53 -2.90 7.20 -5.65
N ARG A 54 -2.92 5.89 -5.93
CA ARG A 54 -4.11 5.06 -5.65
C ARG A 54 -4.32 4.85 -4.15
N LEU A 55 -3.26 4.70 -3.37
CA LEU A 55 -3.36 4.58 -1.91
C LEU A 55 -3.88 5.89 -1.30
N GLU A 56 -3.32 7.04 -1.66
CA GLU A 56 -3.78 8.36 -1.20
C GLU A 56 -5.26 8.61 -1.59
N SER A 57 -5.66 8.18 -2.79
CA SER A 57 -7.04 8.32 -3.25
C SER A 57 -8.03 7.42 -2.50
N ARG A 58 -7.60 6.23 -2.06
CA ARG A 58 -8.47 5.26 -1.36
C ARG A 58 -8.49 5.47 0.14
N LEU A 59 -7.37 5.93 0.69
CA LEU A 59 -7.13 6.14 2.10
C LEU A 59 -6.73 7.61 2.31
N PRO A 60 -7.68 8.55 2.15
CA PRO A 60 -7.39 9.99 2.27
C PRO A 60 -6.89 10.39 3.67
N GLU A 61 -7.16 9.55 4.67
CA GLU A 61 -6.64 9.62 6.04
C GLU A 61 -5.11 9.47 6.15
N LEU A 62 -4.44 8.89 5.15
CA LEU A 62 -2.97 8.81 5.12
C LEU A 62 -2.29 10.14 4.77
N GLY A 63 -3.04 11.11 4.22
CA GLY A 63 -2.46 12.35 3.72
C GLY A 63 -1.50 12.12 2.55
N GLU A 64 -0.46 12.95 2.47
CA GLU A 64 0.57 12.83 1.44
C GLU A 64 1.67 11.85 1.88
N LEU A 65 1.86 10.79 1.11
CA LEU A 65 2.88 9.78 1.38
C LEU A 65 4.26 10.25 0.94
N SER A 66 5.27 9.98 1.77
CA SER A 66 6.67 10.27 1.48
C SER A 66 7.26 9.23 0.53
N LEU A 67 7.69 9.64 -0.66
CA LEU A 67 8.31 8.74 -1.64
C LEU A 67 9.55 7.99 -1.09
N PRO A 68 10.49 8.64 -0.38
CA PRO A 68 11.61 7.94 0.24
C PRO A 68 11.18 6.83 1.21
N ASP A 69 10.18 7.10 2.05
CA ASP A 69 9.71 6.14 3.05
C ASP A 69 8.90 5.00 2.40
N MET A 70 8.15 5.31 1.34
CA MET A 70 7.52 4.29 0.51
C MET A 70 8.56 3.35 -0.10
N VAL A 71 9.64 3.89 -0.68
CA VAL A 71 10.71 3.06 -1.27
C VAL A 71 11.35 2.14 -0.22
N ASP A 72 11.63 2.63 1.00
CA ASP A 72 12.19 1.78 2.06
C ASP A 72 11.22 0.69 2.54
N SER A 73 9.91 0.98 2.53
CA SER A 73 8.87 0.04 2.94
C SER A 73 8.40 -0.94 1.84
N MET A 74 8.79 -0.73 0.58
CA MET A 74 8.49 -1.62 -0.57
C MET A 74 9.26 -2.96 -0.56
N ARG A 75 9.80 -3.39 0.57
CA ARG A 75 10.43 -4.71 0.72
C ARG A 75 9.43 -5.85 0.57
N SER A 76 8.22 -5.66 1.10
CA SER A 76 7.10 -6.60 0.99
C SER A 76 5.76 -5.87 1.10
N VAL A 77 4.68 -6.51 0.66
CA VAL A 77 3.31 -6.00 0.83
C VAL A 77 3.00 -5.76 2.32
N ARG A 78 3.44 -6.65 3.22
CA ARG A 78 3.26 -6.45 4.67
C ARG A 78 4.00 -5.20 5.15
N THR A 79 5.27 -5.05 4.80
CA THR A 79 6.08 -3.91 5.27
C THR A 79 5.48 -2.57 4.84
N LEU A 80 4.96 -2.48 3.62
CA LEU A 80 4.25 -1.27 3.19
C LEU A 80 2.96 -1.05 4.00
N ALA A 81 2.17 -2.10 4.26
CA ALA A 81 0.97 -1.99 5.08
C ALA A 81 1.26 -1.55 6.53
N GLU A 82 2.34 -2.06 7.13
CA GLU A 82 2.83 -1.65 8.46
C GLU A 82 3.24 -0.18 8.49
N TYR A 83 3.93 0.29 7.44
CA TYR A 83 4.26 1.71 7.28
C TYR A 83 3.00 2.59 7.24
N LEU A 84 2.01 2.23 6.42
CA LEU A 84 0.75 2.98 6.35
C LEU A 84 0.01 2.98 7.69
N GLY A 85 0.01 1.84 8.40
CA GLY A 85 -0.59 1.74 9.72
C GLY A 85 0.09 2.64 10.75
N SER A 86 1.42 2.74 10.67
CA SER A 86 2.21 3.63 11.54
C SER A 86 1.88 5.11 11.32
N LEU A 87 1.59 5.53 10.08
CA LEU A 87 1.16 6.90 9.78
C LEU A 87 -0.19 7.23 10.44
N LEU A 88 -1.16 6.32 10.38
CA LEU A 88 -2.49 6.53 10.97
C LEU A 88 -2.44 6.60 12.51
N LEU A 89 -1.48 5.90 13.12
CA LEU A 89 -1.27 5.98 14.56
C LEU A 89 -0.61 7.31 14.98
N LEU A 90 0.22 7.91 14.13
CA LEU A 90 0.89 9.19 14.40
C LEU A 90 -0.08 10.38 14.35
N GLU A 91 -1.04 10.36 13.42
CA GLU A 91 -2.09 11.41 13.32
C GLU A 91 -3.12 11.34 14.46
N SER A 92 -3.10 10.27 15.25
CA SER A 92 -4.03 10.04 16.36
C SER A 92 -3.56 10.64 17.70
N TYR A 93 -2.42 11.34 17.73
CA TYR A 93 -1.80 11.90 18.93
C TYR A 93 -1.67 13.43 18.88
#